data_AF-A0A2U3C7V7-F1
#
_entry.id   AF-A0A2U3C7V7-F1
#
_cell.length_a   1.000
_cell.length_b   1.000
_cell.length_c   1.000
_cell.angle_alpha   90.00
_cell.angle_beta   90.00
_cell.angle_gamma   90.00
#
_symmetry.space_group_name_H-M   'P 1'
#
loop_
_entity.id
_entity.type
_entity.pdbx_description
1 polymer ?
#
loop_
_entity_poly.entity_id
_entity_poly.type
_entity_poly.pdbx_seq_one_letter_code
_entity_poly.pdbx_strand_id
1 'polypeptide(L)'
;MPFAEHEPDRGSLRLYCLPHAGGSASAYRSWFGRVPGVSVRPVQPPGRETRLRETPHTTMAALVAELADGLLSVENGPYAVYGHSLGALVGFELLREIRRRGGPEPAHLFVSGSAAPGDDPVDDGPPVAAMTDAEVVALLRRIGGTPEWMLTDPTVLRMILPPFRADFTVKESYACPPEPPLTVPVTALAATDDPRAGAADVAGWRDQTLGRFRVHTLTGGHFAVLEQPEVTHRHITEALRATAR
;
A
#
# COMPACT_ATOMS: atom_id res chain seq x y z
N MET A 1 6.53 16.58 -3.34
CA MET A 1 6.25 16.03 -1.99
C MET A 1 5.23 14.92 -2.13
N PRO A 2 5.49 13.71 -1.60
CA PRO A 2 4.59 12.55 -1.74
C PRO A 2 3.27 12.69 -0.97
N PHE A 3 3.27 13.50 0.09
CA PHE A 3 2.09 13.79 0.90
C PHE A 3 1.44 15.06 0.36
N ALA A 4 0.26 14.93 -0.25
CA ALA A 4 -0.50 16.09 -0.70
C ALA A 4 -0.85 16.98 0.51
N GLU A 5 -0.73 18.29 0.36
CA GLU A 5 -1.39 19.25 1.25
C GLU A 5 -2.86 19.38 0.81
N HIS A 6 -3.76 19.59 1.79
CA HIS A 6 -5.20 20.00 1.70
C HIS A 6 -6.25 18.99 2.26
N GLU A 7 -6.69 19.26 3.49
CA GLU A 7 -8.03 19.71 3.92
C GLU A 7 -7.92 20.08 5.42
N PRO A 8 -8.73 21.01 5.98
CA PRO A 8 -8.65 21.34 7.40
C PRO A 8 -8.98 20.11 8.24
N ASP A 9 -8.02 19.80 9.11
CA ASP A 9 -7.93 18.62 9.94
C ASP A 9 -9.17 18.49 10.86
N ARG A 10 -10.02 17.48 10.60
CA ARG A 10 -11.14 17.14 11.49
C ARG A 10 -10.92 15.81 12.23
N GLY A 11 -9.87 15.08 11.88
CA GLY A 11 -9.48 13.84 12.56
C GLY A 11 -8.30 14.09 13.50
N SER A 12 -8.27 13.45 14.66
CA SER A 12 -7.13 13.54 15.57
C SER A 12 -5.94 12.68 15.12
N LEU A 13 -6.13 11.77 14.15
CA LEU A 13 -5.13 10.83 13.65
C LEU A 13 -5.04 10.88 12.12
N ARG A 14 -3.82 10.91 11.59
CA ARG A 14 -3.54 10.86 10.14
C ARG A 14 -3.35 9.41 9.67
N LEU A 15 -4.07 9.01 8.62
CA LEU A 15 -3.90 7.69 7.99
C LEU A 15 -3.24 7.85 6.62
N TYR A 16 -1.96 7.52 6.53
CA TYR A 16 -1.21 7.55 5.26
C TYR A 16 -1.55 6.31 4.43
N CYS A 17 -2.13 6.51 3.26
CA CYS A 17 -2.59 5.42 2.39
C CYS A 17 -1.65 5.23 1.19
N LEU A 18 -0.94 4.11 1.17
CA LEU A 18 0.01 3.73 0.12
C LEU A 18 -0.68 2.82 -0.92
N PRO A 19 -0.71 3.23 -2.20
CA PRO A 19 -1.41 2.47 -3.23
C PRO A 19 -0.68 1.19 -3.63
N HIS A 20 -1.40 0.32 -4.34
CA HIS A 20 -0.87 -0.84 -5.04
C HIS A 20 0.01 -0.43 -6.24
N ALA A 21 0.70 -1.41 -6.84
CA ALA A 21 1.52 -1.19 -8.03
C ALA A 21 0.70 -0.60 -9.19
N GLY A 22 1.18 0.48 -9.80
CA GLY A 22 0.47 1.27 -10.80
C GLY A 22 -0.62 2.20 -10.25
N GLY A 23 -1.02 2.02 -9.00
CA GLY A 23 -2.03 2.84 -8.33
C GLY A 23 -1.50 4.21 -7.90
N SER A 24 -2.40 5.18 -7.77
CA SER A 24 -2.10 6.56 -7.41
C SER A 24 -2.86 7.01 -6.15
N ALA A 25 -2.63 8.24 -5.69
CA ALA A 25 -3.37 8.82 -4.55
C ALA A 25 -4.90 8.77 -4.75
N SER A 26 -5.35 8.88 -6.01
CA SER A 26 -6.76 8.81 -6.39
C SER A 26 -7.47 7.50 -6.01
N ALA A 27 -6.74 6.40 -5.79
CA ALA A 27 -7.29 5.13 -5.33
C ALA A 27 -8.03 5.26 -3.98
N TYR A 28 -7.69 6.28 -3.18
CA TYR A 28 -8.27 6.54 -1.87
C TYR A 28 -9.20 7.76 -1.86
N ARG A 29 -9.51 8.35 -3.02
CA ARG A 29 -10.34 9.57 -3.11
C ARG A 29 -11.72 9.39 -2.47
N SER A 30 -12.31 8.20 -2.60
CA SER A 30 -13.63 7.88 -2.02
C SER A 30 -13.60 7.77 -0.49
N TRP A 31 -12.44 7.80 0.16
CA TRP A 31 -12.30 7.63 1.61
C TRP A 31 -12.34 8.97 2.38
N PHE A 32 -12.19 10.09 1.68
CA PHE A 32 -12.20 11.42 2.32
C PHE A 32 -13.51 11.68 3.08
N GLY A 33 -13.36 12.06 4.35
CA GLY A 33 -14.49 12.32 5.26
C GLY A 33 -15.32 11.10 5.65
N ARG A 34 -14.93 9.88 5.27
CA ARG A 34 -15.72 8.65 5.51
C ARG A 34 -15.20 7.76 6.63
N VAL A 35 -13.97 7.97 7.09
CA VAL A 35 -13.38 7.24 8.22
C VAL A 35 -13.48 8.10 9.49
N PRO A 36 -14.35 7.76 10.47
CA PRO A 36 -14.56 8.60 11.65
C PRO A 36 -13.27 8.82 12.47
N GLY A 37 -12.98 10.09 12.79
CA GLY A 37 -11.83 10.48 13.61
C GLY A 37 -10.47 10.40 12.89
N VAL A 38 -10.47 10.08 11.60
CA VAL A 38 -9.25 9.87 10.80
C VAL A 38 -9.17 10.88 9.66
N SER A 39 -8.01 11.50 9.52
CA SER A 39 -7.62 12.33 8.39
C SER A 39 -6.92 11.45 7.36
N VAL A 40 -7.60 11.09 6.27
CA VAL A 40 -7.04 10.22 5.22
C VAL A 40 -6.03 11.01 4.38
N ARG A 41 -4.81 10.49 4.26
CA ARG A 41 -3.67 11.11 3.57
C ARG A 41 -3.12 10.17 2.47
N PRO A 42 -3.72 10.18 1.28
CA PRO A 42 -3.22 9.36 0.18
C PRO A 42 -1.82 9.79 -0.22
N VAL A 43 -0.94 8.81 -0.40
CA VAL A 43 0.44 9.03 -0.84
C VAL A 43 0.48 9.00 -2.36
N GLN A 44 1.08 10.02 -2.98
CA GLN A 44 1.29 10.07 -4.41
C GLN A 44 2.71 9.59 -4.77
N PRO A 45 2.87 8.43 -5.41
CA PRO A 45 4.18 7.96 -5.84
C PRO A 45 4.62 8.68 -7.14
N PRO A 46 5.94 8.73 -7.42
CA PRO A 46 6.48 9.38 -8.61
C PRO A 46 6.04 8.70 -9.92
N GLY A 47 6.01 9.50 -11.00
CA GLY A 47 5.74 9.07 -12.37
C GLY A 47 4.26 8.94 -12.74
N ARG A 48 3.36 9.43 -11.89
CA ARG A 48 1.91 9.44 -12.17
C ARG A 48 1.19 10.60 -11.47
N GLU A 49 0.05 10.99 -12.04
CA GLU A 49 -0.80 12.10 -11.59
C GLU A 49 -0.03 13.40 -11.30
N THR A 50 -0.11 13.95 -10.09
CA THR A 50 0.53 15.22 -9.73
C THR A 50 2.07 15.15 -9.72
N ARG A 51 2.64 13.94 -9.78
CA ARG A 51 4.08 13.67 -9.88
C ARG A 51 4.48 13.01 -11.20
N LEU A 52 3.69 13.22 -12.27
CA LEU A 52 3.89 12.58 -13.58
C LEU A 52 5.30 12.76 -14.16
N ARG A 53 5.94 13.92 -13.91
CA ARG A 53 7.27 14.24 -14.46
C ARG A 53 8.44 13.66 -13.65
N GLU A 54 8.16 13.05 -12.51
CA GLU A 54 9.17 12.50 -11.63
C GLU A 54 9.48 11.05 -12.02
N THR A 55 10.74 10.65 -11.93
CA THR A 55 11.15 9.28 -12.26
C THR A 55 10.66 8.30 -11.18
N PRO A 56 9.91 7.23 -11.53
CA PRO A 56 9.57 6.17 -10.61
C PRO A 56 10.79 5.52 -9.95
N HIS A 57 10.69 5.17 -8.67
CA HIS A 57 11.69 4.34 -8.01
C HIS A 57 11.58 2.89 -8.48
N THR A 58 12.73 2.22 -8.60
CA THR A 58 12.82 0.80 -8.98
C THR A 58 13.37 -0.09 -7.86
N THR A 59 13.65 0.49 -6.67
CA THR A 59 14.07 -0.26 -5.48
C THR A 59 13.25 0.14 -4.27
N MET A 60 12.98 -0.82 -3.38
CA MET A 60 12.25 -0.58 -2.13
C MET A 60 12.97 0.46 -1.26
N ALA A 61 14.29 0.35 -1.13
CA ALA A 61 15.10 1.23 -0.31
C ALA A 61 15.00 2.71 -0.74
N ALA A 62 15.10 3.00 -2.05
CA ALA A 62 15.02 4.37 -2.55
C ALA A 62 13.61 4.96 -2.38
N LEU A 63 12.58 4.16 -2.66
CA LEU A 63 11.18 4.56 -2.45
C LEU A 63 10.90 4.87 -0.98
N VAL A 64 11.31 3.97 -0.08
CA VAL A 64 11.09 4.11 1.36
C VAL A 64 11.88 5.28 1.95
N ALA A 65 13.11 5.52 1.49
CA ALA A 65 13.91 6.65 1.95
C ALA A 65 13.22 7.99 1.67
N GLU A 66 12.69 8.18 0.45
CA GLU A 66 11.96 9.41 0.08
C GLU A 66 10.66 9.57 0.90
N LEU A 67 9.92 8.47 1.11
CA LEU A 67 8.70 8.49 1.91
C LEU A 67 8.99 8.81 3.37
N ALA A 68 10.08 8.27 3.93
CA ALA A 68 10.51 8.55 5.29
C ALA A 68 10.94 10.01 5.46
N ASP A 69 11.69 10.58 4.50
CA ASP A 69 12.04 12.01 4.48
C ASP A 69 10.78 12.88 4.51
N GLY A 70 9.82 12.56 3.63
CA GLY A 70 8.57 13.30 3.57
C GLY A 70 7.76 13.19 4.86
N LEU A 71 7.62 11.98 5.43
CA LEU A 71 6.79 11.76 6.63
C LEU A 71 7.40 12.46 7.83
N LEU A 72 8.71 12.30 8.07
CA LEU A 72 9.41 12.93 9.19
C LEU A 72 9.42 14.47 9.09
N SER A 73 9.28 15.03 7.89
CA SER A 73 9.23 16.49 7.70
C SER A 73 7.87 17.13 8.02
N VAL A 74 6.77 16.36 7.99
CA VAL A 74 5.41 16.88 8.14
C VAL A 74 4.65 16.31 9.33
N GLU A 75 5.07 15.15 9.84
CA GLU A 75 4.35 14.44 10.89
C GLU A 75 4.70 15.00 12.28
N ASN A 76 3.67 15.44 13.00
CA ASN A 76 3.81 16.06 14.32
C ASN A 76 2.74 15.58 15.32
N GLY A 77 2.18 14.38 15.10
CA GLY A 77 1.07 13.84 15.89
C GLY A 77 0.90 12.33 15.69
N PRO A 78 -0.23 11.77 16.16
CA PRO A 78 -0.49 10.35 15.97
C PRO A 78 -0.85 10.07 14.52
N TYR A 79 -0.23 9.04 13.97
CA TYR A 79 -0.49 8.59 12.61
C TYR A 79 -0.61 7.06 12.54
N ALA A 80 -1.22 6.58 11.48
CA ALA A 80 -1.26 5.18 11.10
C ALA A 80 -0.94 5.06 9.60
N VAL A 81 -0.59 3.85 9.18
CA VAL A 81 -0.28 3.55 7.78
C VAL A 81 -1.25 2.51 7.26
N TYR A 82 -1.82 2.74 6.08
CA TYR A 82 -2.58 1.76 5.31
C TYR A 82 -1.84 1.47 4.01
N GLY A 83 -1.67 0.20 3.67
CA GLY A 83 -1.07 -0.21 2.41
C GLY A 83 -1.85 -1.34 1.76
N HIS A 84 -2.04 -1.26 0.45
CA HIS A 84 -2.65 -2.34 -0.33
C HIS A 84 -1.66 -2.92 -1.35
N SER A 85 -1.57 -4.25 -1.43
CA SER A 85 -0.64 -4.97 -2.31
C SER A 85 0.80 -4.48 -2.09
N LEU A 86 1.49 -3.99 -3.13
CA LEU A 86 2.81 -3.35 -2.97
C LEU A 86 2.83 -2.28 -1.85
N GLY A 87 1.76 -1.48 -1.73
CA GLY A 87 1.67 -0.47 -0.68
C GLY A 87 1.73 -1.03 0.73
N ALA A 88 1.34 -2.29 0.96
CA ALA A 88 1.47 -2.96 2.26
C ALA A 88 2.94 -3.22 2.61
N LEU A 89 3.72 -3.73 1.65
CA LEU A 89 5.16 -3.95 1.80
C LEU A 89 5.91 -2.62 1.98
N VAL A 90 5.56 -1.61 1.17
CA VAL A 90 6.14 -0.26 1.29
C VAL A 90 5.79 0.36 2.65
N GLY A 91 4.56 0.21 3.11
CA GLY A 91 4.13 0.71 4.42
C GLY A 91 4.90 0.04 5.58
N PHE A 92 5.12 -1.27 5.49
CA PHE A 92 5.94 -2.00 6.46
C PHE A 92 7.40 -1.54 6.49
N GLU A 93 8.04 -1.46 5.32
CA GLU A 93 9.43 -1.00 5.23
C GLU A 93 9.59 0.47 5.60
N LEU A 94 8.58 1.31 5.31
CA LEU A 94 8.52 2.69 5.79
C LEU A 94 8.59 2.74 7.31
N LEU A 95 7.81 1.93 8.02
CA LEU A 95 7.84 1.91 9.48
C LEU A 95 9.17 1.40 10.04
N ARG A 96 9.79 0.41 9.40
CA ARG A 96 11.15 -0.03 9.77
C ARG A 96 12.17 1.08 9.56
N GLU A 97 12.06 1.84 8.47
CA GLU A 97 12.95 2.97 8.20
C GLU A 97 12.75 4.11 9.20
N ILE A 98 11.51 4.46 9.53
CA ILE A 98 11.20 5.44 10.58
C ILE A 98 11.81 5.01 11.92
N ARG A 99 11.69 3.72 12.29
CA ARG A 99 12.32 3.16 13.49
C ARG A 99 13.85 3.29 13.44
N ARG A 100 14.49 2.93 12.32
CA ARG A 100 15.96 3.06 12.14
C ARG A 100 16.43 4.51 12.30
N ARG A 101 15.60 5.48 11.92
CA ARG A 101 15.86 6.92 12.04
C ARG A 101 15.48 7.52 13.41
N GLY A 102 14.98 6.71 14.34
CA GLY A 102 14.53 7.18 15.65
C GLY A 102 13.28 8.06 15.60
N GLY A 103 12.47 7.93 14.54
CA GLY A 103 11.23 8.67 14.37
C GLY A 103 10.08 8.14 15.24
N PRO A 104 8.91 8.81 15.19
CA PRO A 104 7.76 8.44 16.00
C PRO A 104 7.20 7.07 15.59
N GLU A 105 6.75 6.29 16.57
CA GLU A 105 6.05 5.04 16.30
C GLU A 105 4.59 5.32 15.89
N PRO A 106 4.07 4.69 14.83
CA PRO A 106 2.67 4.84 14.44
C PRO A 106 1.73 4.16 15.46
N ALA A 107 0.49 4.61 15.47
CA ALA A 107 -0.58 3.95 16.23
C ALA A 107 -0.94 2.57 15.66
N HIS A 108 -0.84 2.38 14.33
CA HIS A 108 -1.29 1.15 13.68
C HIS A 108 -0.71 0.98 12.28
N LEU A 109 -0.55 -0.27 11.84
CA LEU A 109 -0.29 -0.65 10.45
C LEU A 109 -1.45 -1.51 9.92
N PHE A 110 -2.05 -1.06 8.81
CA PHE A 110 -3.04 -1.81 8.06
C PHE A 110 -2.41 -2.35 6.78
N VAL A 111 -2.45 -3.66 6.60
CA VAL A 111 -1.93 -4.34 5.40
C VAL A 111 -3.08 -5.04 4.70
N SER A 112 -3.08 -5.01 3.38
CA SER A 112 -4.20 -5.54 2.61
C SER A 112 -3.73 -6.16 1.30
N GLY A 113 -4.30 -7.30 0.91
CA GLY A 113 -4.05 -7.94 -0.38
C GLY A 113 -2.56 -8.19 -0.64
N SER A 114 -1.80 -8.54 0.39
CA SER A 114 -0.36 -8.79 0.31
C SER A 114 0.02 -9.94 1.23
N ALA A 115 0.78 -10.90 0.69
CA ALA A 115 1.52 -11.84 1.50
C ALA A 115 2.47 -11.11 2.47
N ALA A 116 2.85 -11.78 3.56
CA ALA A 116 3.86 -11.27 4.46
C ALA A 116 5.23 -11.17 3.76
N PRO A 117 6.06 -10.17 4.09
CA PRO A 117 7.42 -10.06 3.59
C PRO A 117 8.21 -11.37 3.80
N GLY A 118 8.71 -11.96 2.71
CA GLY A 118 9.48 -13.22 2.73
C GLY A 118 8.67 -14.49 2.46
N ASP A 119 7.34 -14.40 2.44
CA ASP A 119 6.41 -15.50 2.13
C ASP A 119 5.72 -15.29 0.77
N ASP A 120 6.31 -14.51 -0.15
CA ASP A 120 5.72 -14.29 -1.47
C ASP A 120 5.56 -15.64 -2.19
N PRO A 121 4.36 -15.96 -2.70
CA PRO A 121 4.17 -17.12 -3.54
C PRO A 121 5.15 -17.04 -4.71
N VAL A 122 5.81 -18.15 -5.03
CA VAL A 122 6.69 -18.23 -6.19
C VAL A 122 5.85 -17.92 -7.44
N ASP A 123 6.10 -16.76 -8.06
CA ASP A 123 5.52 -16.42 -9.36
C ASP A 123 6.43 -17.07 -10.43
N ASP A 124 5.94 -18.16 -11.03
CA ASP A 124 6.67 -18.91 -12.07
C ASP A 124 6.73 -18.16 -13.43
N GLY A 125 6.16 -16.95 -13.51
CA GLY A 125 6.17 -16.08 -14.68
C GLY A 125 7.49 -15.33 -14.87
N PRO A 126 7.78 -14.81 -16.09
CA PRO A 126 8.89 -13.90 -16.27
C PRO A 126 8.65 -12.62 -15.46
N PRO A 127 9.72 -11.97 -14.95
CA PRO A 127 9.57 -10.68 -14.28
C PRO A 127 8.92 -9.66 -15.23
N VAL A 128 8.10 -8.75 -14.69
CA VAL A 128 7.42 -7.72 -15.50
C VAL A 128 8.41 -6.87 -16.30
N ALA A 129 9.64 -6.69 -15.82
CA ALA A 129 10.69 -6.00 -16.56
C ALA A 129 11.05 -6.69 -17.90
N ALA A 130 10.85 -8.01 -18.02
CA ALA A 130 11.11 -8.80 -19.22
C ALA A 130 9.89 -8.95 -20.14
N MET A 131 8.69 -8.56 -19.69
CA MET A 131 7.47 -8.67 -20.48
C MET A 131 7.38 -7.60 -21.57
N THR A 132 6.77 -7.94 -22.70
CA THR A 132 6.28 -6.99 -23.72
C THR A 132 5.11 -6.16 -23.18
N ASP A 133 4.80 -5.03 -23.82
CA ASP A 133 3.66 -4.20 -23.41
C ASP A 133 2.33 -4.96 -23.50
N ALA A 134 2.17 -5.84 -24.49
CA ALA A 134 0.96 -6.67 -24.64
C ALA A 134 0.79 -7.66 -23.48
N GLU A 135 1.89 -8.26 -23.00
CA GLU A 135 1.89 -9.15 -21.84
C GLU A 135 1.59 -8.38 -20.55
N VAL A 136 2.14 -7.17 -20.39
CA VAL A 136 1.81 -6.31 -19.24
C VAL A 136 0.34 -5.90 -19.25
N VAL A 137 -0.23 -5.59 -20.43
CA VAL A 137 -1.67 -5.31 -20.54
C VAL A 137 -2.52 -6.53 -20.18
N ALA A 138 -2.14 -7.73 -20.64
CA ALA A 138 -2.83 -8.96 -20.26
C ALA A 138 -2.76 -9.22 -18.74
N LEU A 139 -1.59 -8.95 -18.13
CA LEU A 139 -1.40 -9.01 -16.69
C LEU A 139 -2.30 -8.02 -15.95
N LEU A 140 -2.37 -6.76 -16.39
CA LEU A 140 -3.25 -5.74 -15.82
C LEU A 140 -4.73 -6.13 -15.88
N ARG A 141 -5.19 -6.70 -17.02
CA ARG A 141 -6.56 -7.22 -17.13
C ARG A 141 -6.85 -8.34 -16.15
N ARG A 142 -5.88 -9.25 -15.94
CA ARG A 142 -6.03 -10.39 -15.03
C ARG A 142 -6.07 -9.95 -13.56
N ILE A 143 -5.26 -8.97 -13.18
CA ILE A 143 -5.21 -8.46 -11.80
C ILE A 143 -6.44 -7.61 -11.49
N GLY A 144 -6.93 -6.85 -12.48
CA GLY A 144 -7.99 -5.87 -12.31
C GLY A 144 -7.45 -4.51 -11.86
N GLY A 145 -8.34 -3.63 -11.42
CA GLY A 145 -7.98 -2.29 -10.89
C GLY A 145 -7.64 -1.23 -11.94
N THR A 146 -7.39 -1.63 -13.20
CA THR A 146 -7.20 -0.69 -14.31
C THR A 146 -8.41 -0.73 -15.25
N PRO A 147 -9.11 0.40 -15.48
CA PRO A 147 -10.25 0.46 -16.40
C PRO A 147 -9.88 0.08 -17.84
N GLU A 148 -10.75 -0.68 -18.52
CA GLU A 148 -10.49 -1.18 -19.89
C GLU A 148 -10.23 -0.07 -20.91
N TRP A 149 -10.84 1.11 -20.74
CA TRP A 149 -10.58 2.26 -21.61
C TRP A 149 -9.13 2.75 -21.52
N MET A 150 -8.48 2.62 -20.36
CA MET A 150 -7.06 2.95 -20.22
C MET A 150 -6.17 1.91 -20.91
N LEU A 151 -6.60 0.65 -20.91
CA LEU A 151 -5.88 -0.48 -21.52
C LEU A 151 -6.03 -0.54 -23.04
N THR A 152 -6.95 0.23 -23.61
CA THR A 152 -7.23 0.26 -25.06
C THR A 152 -6.81 1.58 -25.71
N ASP A 153 -6.46 2.60 -24.93
CA ASP A 153 -5.92 3.88 -25.43
C ASP A 153 -4.37 3.85 -25.43
N PRO A 154 -3.70 3.87 -26.60
CA PRO A 154 -2.24 3.84 -26.69
C PRO A 154 -1.55 5.04 -26.02
N THR A 155 -2.21 6.19 -25.98
CA THR A 155 -1.67 7.40 -25.34
C THR A 155 -1.67 7.22 -23.83
N VAL A 156 -2.74 6.66 -23.27
CA VAL A 156 -2.84 6.35 -21.84
C VAL A 156 -1.89 5.24 -21.44
N LEU A 157 -1.83 4.15 -22.22
CA LEU A 157 -0.89 3.06 -22.00
C LEU A 157 0.56 3.54 -21.88
N ARG A 158 1.01 4.41 -22.79
CA ARG A 158 2.36 4.99 -22.74
C ARG A 158 2.65 5.77 -21.46
N MET A 159 1.63 6.28 -20.79
CA MET A 159 1.78 6.99 -19.52
C MET A 159 1.79 6.03 -18.32
N ILE A 160 0.97 4.98 -18.32
CA ILE A 160 0.79 4.12 -17.14
C ILE A 160 1.78 2.94 -17.09
N LEU A 161 2.28 2.47 -18.23
CA LEU A 161 3.19 1.32 -18.28
C LEU A 161 4.54 1.58 -17.59
N PRO A 162 5.22 2.74 -17.78
CA PRO A 162 6.50 2.98 -17.11
C PRO A 162 6.43 2.93 -15.57
N PRO A 163 5.54 3.67 -14.87
CA PRO A 163 5.45 3.58 -13.42
C PRO A 163 4.96 2.20 -12.95
N PHE A 164 4.09 1.52 -13.70
CA PHE A 164 3.68 0.16 -13.37
C PHE A 164 4.85 -0.82 -13.38
N ARG A 165 5.70 -0.78 -14.43
CA ARG A 165 6.90 -1.63 -14.53
C ARG A 165 7.88 -1.34 -13.40
N ALA A 166 8.06 -0.07 -13.03
CA ALA A 166 8.93 0.32 -11.93
C ALA A 166 8.41 -0.23 -10.58
N ASP A 167 7.12 -0.09 -10.31
CA ASP A 167 6.49 -0.62 -9.10
C ASP A 167 6.61 -2.16 -9.02
N PHE A 168 6.42 -2.87 -10.14
CA PHE A 168 6.64 -4.32 -10.17
C PHE A 168 8.11 -4.68 -10.00
N THR A 169 9.04 -3.88 -10.55
CA THR A 169 10.48 -4.08 -10.31
C THR A 169 10.80 -3.95 -8.82
N VAL A 170 10.20 -2.97 -8.13
CA VAL A 170 10.33 -2.85 -6.66
C VAL A 170 9.81 -4.13 -5.98
N LYS A 171 8.64 -4.63 -6.38
CA LYS A 171 8.03 -5.82 -5.77
C LYS A 171 8.86 -7.08 -6.01
N GLU A 172 9.19 -7.37 -7.27
CA GLU A 172 9.86 -8.61 -7.70
C GLU A 172 11.32 -8.69 -7.24
N SER A 173 11.98 -7.55 -7.06
CA SER A 173 13.36 -7.52 -6.54
C SER A 173 13.43 -7.41 -5.01
N TYR A 174 12.28 -7.31 -4.33
CA TYR A 174 12.25 -7.13 -2.89
C TYR A 174 12.60 -8.42 -2.16
N ALA A 175 13.73 -8.39 -1.46
CA ALA A 175 14.09 -9.39 -0.47
C ALA A 175 14.02 -8.73 0.91
N CYS A 176 13.09 -9.20 1.75
CA CYS A 176 12.92 -8.67 3.10
C CYS A 176 14.22 -8.86 3.91
N PRO A 177 14.90 -7.79 4.34
CA PRO A 177 16.10 -7.93 5.15
C PRO A 177 15.73 -8.46 6.54
N PRO A 178 16.55 -9.31 7.16
CA PRO A 178 16.26 -9.81 8.51
C PRO A 178 16.36 -8.67 9.53
N GLU A 179 15.26 -8.38 10.23
CA GLU A 179 15.21 -7.47 11.39
C GLU A 179 14.18 -7.94 12.42
N PRO A 180 14.27 -7.42 13.66
CA PRO A 180 13.23 -7.63 14.65
C PRO A 180 11.85 -7.15 14.15
N PRO A 181 10.77 -7.89 14.46
CA PRO A 181 9.40 -7.48 14.19
C PRO A 181 9.08 -6.08 14.73
N LEU A 182 8.07 -5.42 14.17
CA LEU A 182 7.59 -4.14 14.69
C LEU A 182 6.90 -4.33 16.05
N THR A 183 6.85 -3.30 16.89
CA THR A 183 6.00 -3.27 18.10
C THR A 183 4.58 -2.76 17.83
N VAL A 184 4.37 -2.24 16.62
CA VAL A 184 3.14 -1.61 16.13
C VAL A 184 2.02 -2.65 15.95
N PRO A 185 0.80 -2.41 16.45
CA PRO A 185 -0.35 -3.26 16.14
C PRO A 185 -0.61 -3.37 14.62
N VAL A 186 -0.90 -4.58 14.15
CA VAL A 186 -1.15 -4.85 12.72
C VAL A 186 -2.56 -5.39 12.52
N THR A 187 -3.27 -4.85 11.53
CA THR A 187 -4.52 -5.43 11.03
C THR A 187 -4.37 -5.78 9.56
N ALA A 188 -4.55 -7.05 9.25
CA ALA A 188 -4.44 -7.59 7.91
C ALA A 188 -5.85 -7.79 7.29
N LEU A 189 -6.00 -7.38 6.04
CA LEU A 189 -7.25 -7.46 5.27
C LEU A 189 -7.02 -8.35 4.04
N ALA A 190 -7.56 -9.56 4.09
CA ALA A 190 -7.53 -10.53 3.00
C ALA A 190 -8.83 -10.47 2.18
N ALA A 191 -8.81 -11.00 0.96
CA ALA A 191 -10.01 -11.27 0.17
C ALA A 191 -10.11 -12.75 -0.18
N THR A 192 -11.33 -13.29 -0.25
CA THR A 192 -11.57 -14.74 -0.42
C THR A 192 -11.04 -15.30 -1.73
N ASP A 193 -11.12 -14.50 -2.79
CA ASP A 193 -10.81 -14.89 -4.17
C ASP A 193 -9.58 -14.13 -4.69
N ASP A 194 -8.71 -13.64 -3.79
CA ASP A 194 -7.44 -13.01 -4.17
C ASP A 194 -6.44 -14.09 -4.62
N PRO A 195 -6.08 -14.14 -5.91
CA PRO A 195 -5.14 -15.14 -6.41
C PRO A 195 -3.68 -14.85 -6.01
N ARG A 196 -3.39 -13.72 -5.36
CA ARG A 196 -2.03 -13.26 -5.05
C ARG A 196 -1.68 -13.26 -3.57
N ALA A 197 -2.69 -13.23 -2.71
CA ALA A 197 -2.52 -13.18 -1.27
C ALA A 197 -3.72 -13.87 -0.60
N GLY A 198 -3.65 -15.19 -0.53
CA GLY A 198 -4.67 -15.99 0.14
C GLY A 198 -4.69 -15.70 1.65
N ALA A 199 -5.74 -16.16 2.33
CA ALA A 199 -5.89 -15.91 3.77
C ALA A 199 -4.70 -16.44 4.61
N ALA A 200 -4.06 -17.52 4.18
CA ALA A 200 -2.87 -18.07 4.83
C ALA A 200 -1.64 -17.15 4.67
N ASP A 201 -1.39 -16.67 3.45
CA ASP A 201 -0.27 -15.77 3.14
C ASP A 201 -0.40 -14.44 3.91
N VAL A 202 -1.63 -13.94 4.01
CA VAL A 202 -1.94 -12.72 4.77
C VAL A 202 -1.81 -12.96 6.29
N ALA A 203 -2.03 -14.18 6.78
CA ALA A 203 -1.85 -14.51 8.18
C ALA A 203 -0.37 -14.47 8.63
N GLY A 204 0.59 -14.67 7.71
CA GLY A 204 2.03 -14.58 7.98
C GLY A 204 2.48 -13.21 8.53
N TRP A 205 1.67 -12.15 8.31
CA TRP A 205 1.93 -10.83 8.91
C TRP A 205 1.94 -10.84 10.44
N ARG A 206 1.43 -11.92 11.08
CA ARG A 206 1.55 -12.12 12.53
C ARG A 206 3.00 -12.06 12.99
N ASP A 207 3.92 -12.62 12.20
CA ASP A 207 5.33 -12.75 12.57
C ASP A 207 6.10 -11.43 12.40
N GLN A 208 5.49 -10.45 11.73
CA GLN A 208 6.05 -9.12 11.50
C GLN A 208 5.71 -8.12 12.61
N THR A 209 4.98 -8.54 13.66
CA THR A 209 4.68 -7.69 14.81
C THR A 209 4.68 -8.41 16.16
N LEU A 210 5.24 -7.76 17.18
CA LEU A 210 5.07 -8.09 18.61
C LEU A 210 3.79 -7.50 19.20
N GLY A 211 3.17 -6.55 18.50
CA GLY A 211 1.90 -5.92 18.87
C GLY A 211 0.71 -6.85 18.69
N ARG A 212 -0.48 -6.27 18.90
CA ARG A 212 -1.75 -6.97 18.62
C ARG A 212 -1.86 -7.22 17.12
N PHE A 213 -2.27 -8.43 16.75
CA PHE A 213 -2.51 -8.82 15.38
C PHE A 213 -3.96 -9.26 15.18
N ARG A 214 -4.57 -8.85 14.07
CA ARG A 214 -5.89 -9.32 13.62
C ARG A 214 -5.91 -9.49 12.13
N VAL A 215 -6.65 -10.50 11.65
CA VAL A 215 -6.95 -10.71 10.23
C VAL A 215 -8.46 -10.62 10.04
N HIS A 216 -8.88 -9.91 9.00
CA HIS A 216 -10.25 -9.92 8.51
C HIS A 216 -10.27 -10.33 7.04
N THR A 217 -11.29 -11.08 6.63
CA THR A 217 -11.44 -11.56 5.26
C THR A 217 -12.72 -10.97 4.67
N LEU A 218 -12.62 -10.37 3.49
CA LEU A 218 -13.73 -9.83 2.72
C LEU A 218 -14.02 -10.76 1.53
N THR A 219 -15.27 -10.80 1.07
CA THR A 219 -15.64 -11.56 -0.12
C THR A 219 -15.23 -10.80 -1.38
N GLY A 220 -14.60 -11.48 -2.35
CA GLY A 220 -14.23 -10.92 -3.65
C GLY A 220 -12.76 -11.12 -4.01
N GLY A 221 -12.33 -10.49 -5.11
CA GLY A 221 -10.97 -10.60 -5.64
C GLY A 221 -9.96 -9.66 -4.97
N HIS A 222 -8.78 -9.51 -5.58
CA HIS A 222 -7.65 -8.71 -5.05
C HIS A 222 -8.06 -7.30 -4.59
N PHE A 223 -8.91 -6.62 -5.34
CA PHE A 223 -9.35 -5.24 -5.05
C PHE A 223 -10.60 -5.14 -4.17
N ALA A 224 -11.18 -6.25 -3.69
CA ALA A 224 -12.42 -6.26 -2.92
C ALA A 224 -12.39 -5.32 -1.70
N VAL A 225 -11.23 -5.20 -1.06
CA VAL A 225 -10.95 -4.30 0.08
C VAL A 225 -11.04 -2.80 -0.27
N LEU A 226 -10.79 -2.42 -1.52
CA LEU A 226 -10.97 -1.05 -2.03
C LEU A 226 -12.36 -0.84 -2.63
N GLU A 227 -12.94 -1.89 -3.23
CA GLU A 227 -14.29 -1.89 -3.82
C GLU A 227 -15.40 -1.92 -2.77
N GLN A 228 -15.10 -2.40 -1.56
CA GLN A 228 -15.99 -2.38 -0.38
C GLN A 228 -15.43 -1.48 0.72
N PRO A 229 -15.27 -0.16 0.45
CA PRO A 229 -14.57 0.74 1.36
C PRO A 229 -15.28 0.85 2.72
N GLU A 230 -16.59 0.72 2.79
CA GLU A 230 -17.35 0.80 4.05
C GLU A 230 -16.97 -0.32 5.03
N VAL A 231 -16.72 -1.53 4.53
CA VAL A 231 -16.26 -2.67 5.33
C VAL A 231 -14.85 -2.43 5.84
N THR A 232 -13.96 -1.96 4.96
CA THR A 232 -12.58 -1.61 5.30
C THR A 232 -12.52 -0.47 6.32
N HIS A 233 -13.31 0.59 6.15
CA HIS A 233 -13.39 1.73 7.07
C HIS A 233 -13.87 1.33 8.46
N ARG A 234 -14.82 0.38 8.54
CA ARG A 234 -15.28 -0.17 9.82
C ARG A 234 -14.12 -0.86 10.56
N HIS A 235 -13.37 -1.72 9.88
CA HIS A 235 -12.22 -2.41 10.49
C HIS A 235 -11.11 -1.45 10.92
N ILE A 236 -10.83 -0.42 10.12
CA ILE A 236 -9.90 0.66 10.48
C ILE A 236 -10.38 1.37 11.75
N THR A 237 -11.65 1.76 11.80
CA THR A 237 -12.23 2.50 12.93
C THR A 237 -12.21 1.67 14.22
N GLU A 238 -12.56 0.38 14.15
CA GLU A 238 -12.56 -0.54 15.29
C GLU A 238 -11.15 -0.75 15.84
N ALA A 239 -10.16 -0.95 14.96
CA ALA A 239 -8.77 -1.14 15.33
C ALA A 239 -8.21 0.11 16.03
N LEU A 240 -8.40 1.30 15.47
CA LEU A 240 -7.88 2.54 16.03
C LEU A 240 -8.51 2.91 17.39
N ARG A 241 -9.79 2.57 17.60
CA ARG A 241 -10.45 2.74 18.91
C ARG A 241 -9.88 1.82 19.99
N ALA A 242 -9.43 0.63 19.61
CA ALA A 242 -8.86 -0.34 20.54
C ALA A 242 -7.43 0.00 20.96
N THR A 243 -6.72 0.82 20.18
CA THR A 243 -5.37 1.31 20.48
C THR A 243 -5.38 2.57 21.34
N ALA A 244 -6.46 3.37 21.28
CA ALA A 244 -6.62 4.58 22.10
C ALA A 244 -7.01 4.33 23.57
N ARG A 245 -7.11 3.06 24.00
CA ARG A 245 -7.47 2.64 25.36
C ARG A 245 -6.33 1.86 26.00
#